data_AF-A0A315CHA9-F1
#
_entry.id   AF-A0A315CHA9-F1
#
_cell.length_a   1.000
_cell.length_b   1.000
_cell.length_c   1.000
_cell.angle_alpha   90.00
_cell.angle_beta   90.00
_cell.angle_gamma   90.00
#
_symmetry.space_group_name_H-M   'P 1'
#
loop_
_entity.id
_entity.type
_entity.pdbx_description
1 polymer ?
#
loop_
_entity_poly.entity_id
_entity_poly.type
_entity_poly.pdbx_seq_one_letter_code
_entity_poly.pdbx_strand_id
1 'polypeptide(L)'
;MSQEHDKKSPDESAVDNTIHTESAPFEPGYHPDQLPKISVPDLSDDVQGLSAEALAQVPTLTELVDTPAPSDLMDIPTDVPAILDEVVTSEEVPEIQDAPAQADTGVEGLQVRMGRLTDDINTLNARLDRLEARNKKV
;
A
#
# COMPACT_ATOMS: atom_id res chain seq x y z
N MET A 1 -3.37 -60.00 -11.97
CA MET A 1 -3.18 -59.10 -13.13
C MET A 1 -1.92 -58.30 -12.87
N SER A 2 -0.84 -58.61 -13.58
CA SER A 2 0.45 -57.94 -13.46
C SER A 2 0.46 -56.75 -14.42
N GLN A 3 0.80 -55.55 -13.96
CA GLN A 3 1.18 -54.46 -14.86
C GLN A 3 2.69 -54.33 -14.85
N GLU A 4 3.27 -54.71 -15.98
CA GLU A 4 4.54 -54.29 -16.51
C GLU A 4 4.46 -52.82 -16.96
N HIS A 5 5.36 -51.96 -16.49
CA HIS A 5 5.72 -50.72 -17.16
C HIS A 5 7.23 -50.54 -17.02
N ASP A 6 7.94 -51.08 -17.98
CA ASP A 6 9.30 -50.69 -18.29
C ASP A 6 9.25 -49.89 -19.59
N LYS A 7 9.66 -48.61 -19.52
CA LYS A 7 10.64 -47.98 -20.43
C LYS A 7 10.62 -46.44 -20.39
N LYS A 8 11.78 -45.92 -19.95
CA LYS A 8 12.61 -44.92 -20.65
C LYS A 8 12.43 -43.43 -20.32
N SER A 9 13.39 -42.97 -19.49
CA SER A 9 14.05 -41.66 -19.38
C SER A 9 13.20 -40.39 -19.22
N PRO A 10 13.42 -39.63 -18.14
CA PRO A 10 13.88 -38.27 -18.30
C PRO A 10 15.38 -38.28 -18.60
N ASP A 11 15.77 -37.45 -19.55
CA ASP A 11 17.12 -36.98 -19.74
C ASP A 11 17.59 -36.38 -18.40
N GLU A 12 18.51 -37.04 -17.71
CA GLU A 12 19.30 -36.37 -16.67
C GLU A 12 20.24 -35.41 -17.39
N SER A 13 19.68 -34.30 -17.87
CA SER A 13 20.47 -33.09 -17.99
C SER A 13 20.95 -32.84 -16.57
N ALA A 14 22.22 -33.13 -16.32
CA ALA A 14 22.93 -32.64 -15.16
C ALA A 14 22.64 -31.14 -15.11
N VAL A 15 21.66 -30.76 -14.28
CA VAL A 15 21.47 -29.38 -13.86
C VAL A 15 22.71 -29.13 -13.02
N ASP A 16 23.73 -28.59 -13.67
CA ASP A 16 24.87 -28.01 -13.01
C ASP A 16 24.30 -27.05 -11.95
N ASN A 17 24.28 -27.49 -10.70
CA ASN A 17 23.93 -26.69 -9.53
C ASN A 17 25.04 -25.67 -9.24
N THR A 18 25.57 -25.05 -10.29
CA THR A 18 26.45 -23.90 -10.19
C THR A 18 25.56 -22.70 -9.91
N ILE A 19 25.61 -22.20 -8.68
CA ILE A 19 25.01 -20.90 -8.33
C ILE A 19 25.68 -19.88 -9.24
N HIS A 20 24.97 -19.42 -10.28
CA HIS A 20 25.45 -18.37 -11.14
C HIS A 20 25.61 -17.10 -10.30
N THR A 21 26.84 -16.73 -9.98
CA THR A 21 27.22 -15.46 -9.33
C THR A 21 27.20 -14.30 -10.32
N GLU A 22 26.92 -14.58 -11.60
CA GLU A 22 26.64 -13.58 -12.61
C GLU A 22 25.39 -12.78 -12.20
N SER A 23 25.49 -11.45 -12.31
CA SER A 23 24.34 -10.58 -12.06
C SER A 23 23.23 -10.89 -13.05
N ALA A 24 21.98 -10.93 -12.56
CA ALA A 24 20.85 -11.22 -13.41
C ALA A 24 20.79 -10.25 -14.62
N PRO A 25 20.37 -10.72 -15.81
CA PRO A 25 20.39 -9.95 -17.06
C PRO A 25 19.34 -8.83 -17.12
N PHE A 26 18.59 -8.63 -16.03
CA PHE A 26 17.63 -7.54 -15.89
C PHE A 26 18.17 -6.51 -14.90
N GLU A 27 18.06 -5.24 -15.28
CA GLU A 27 18.30 -4.17 -14.32
C GLU A 27 17.16 -4.13 -13.29
N PRO A 28 17.44 -3.77 -12.02
CA PRO A 28 16.40 -3.53 -11.04
C PRO A 28 15.47 -2.43 -11.55
N GLY A 29 14.24 -2.79 -11.93
CA GLY A 29 13.29 -1.82 -12.49
C GLY A 29 12.88 -0.72 -11.50
N TYR A 30 13.19 -0.88 -10.22
CA TYR A 30 12.96 0.11 -9.19
C TYR A 30 14.14 1.08 -9.09
N HIS A 31 13.94 2.29 -9.61
CA HIS A 31 14.89 3.40 -9.47
C HIS A 31 14.31 4.43 -8.48
N PRO A 32 14.66 4.37 -7.18
CA PRO A 32 14.07 5.24 -6.17
C PRO A 32 14.30 6.73 -6.44
N ASP A 33 15.45 7.07 -7.04
CA ASP A 33 15.81 8.45 -7.39
C ASP A 33 14.93 9.06 -8.50
N GLN A 34 14.28 8.22 -9.30
CA GLN A 34 13.38 8.64 -10.38
C GLN A 34 11.92 8.80 -9.92
N LEU A 35 11.61 8.41 -8.67
CA LEU A 35 10.26 8.53 -8.15
C LEU A 35 9.95 10.00 -7.80
N PRO A 36 8.70 10.45 -8.03
CA PRO A 36 8.25 11.75 -7.54
C PRO A 36 8.45 11.84 -6.02
N LYS A 37 9.23 12.83 -5.58
CA LYS A 37 9.41 13.12 -4.16
C LYS A 37 8.18 13.89 -3.67
N ILE A 38 7.34 13.20 -2.91
CA ILE A 38 6.25 13.85 -2.17
C ILE A 38 6.83 14.39 -0.86
N SER A 39 6.61 15.67 -0.62
CA SER A 39 6.88 16.30 0.68
C SER A 39 5.54 16.64 1.31
N VAL A 40 5.31 16.18 2.54
CA VAL A 40 4.12 16.54 3.31
C VAL A 40 4.52 17.72 4.20
N PRO A 41 3.95 18.92 4.00
CA PRO A 41 4.19 20.06 4.89
C PRO A 41 3.62 19.78 6.29
N ASP A 42 4.23 20.37 7.31
CA ASP A 42 3.75 20.37 8.70
C ASP A 42 3.59 18.98 9.34
N LEU A 43 4.55 18.08 9.10
CA LEU A 43 4.69 16.85 9.90
C LEU A 43 5.35 17.19 11.23
N SER A 44 4.69 16.84 12.34
CA SER A 44 5.29 16.87 13.67
C SER A 44 6.45 15.86 13.79
N ASP A 45 7.43 16.13 14.64
CA ASP A 45 8.63 15.29 14.78
C ASP A 45 8.30 13.85 15.24
N ASP A 46 7.19 13.66 15.96
CA ASP A 46 6.71 12.37 16.46
C ASP A 46 6.08 11.48 15.39
N VAL A 47 5.60 12.05 14.28
CA VAL A 47 5.04 11.30 13.14
C VAL A 47 6.09 10.95 12.09
N GLN A 48 7.31 11.48 12.21
CA GLN A 48 8.42 11.13 11.33
C GLN A 48 9.02 9.79 11.77
N GLY A 49 8.86 8.75 10.94
CA GLY A 49 9.45 7.44 11.19
C GLY A 49 10.98 7.49 11.28
N LEU A 50 11.57 6.52 12.00
CA LEU A 50 13.01 6.36 12.08
C LEU A 50 13.63 6.18 10.69
N SER A 51 14.79 6.82 10.47
CA SER A 51 15.53 6.64 9.22
C SER A 51 16.00 5.19 9.08
N ALA A 52 16.26 4.75 7.84
CA ALA A 52 16.78 3.40 7.59
C ALA A 52 18.10 3.13 8.33
N GLU A 53 18.95 4.15 8.49
CA GLU A 53 20.21 4.05 9.24
C GLU A 53 19.99 3.91 10.76
N ALA A 54 18.99 4.60 11.31
CA ALA A 54 18.60 4.45 12.71
C ALA A 54 17.94 3.09 12.96
N LEU A 55 17.10 2.60 12.03
CA LEU A 55 16.50 1.27 12.10
C LEU A 55 17.53 0.15 12.03
N ALA A 56 18.64 0.34 11.32
CA ALA A 56 19.74 -0.63 11.29
C ALA A 56 20.47 -0.79 12.64
N GLN A 57 20.33 0.20 13.53
CA GLN A 57 20.88 0.15 14.89
C GLN A 57 19.88 -0.48 15.87
N VAL A 58 18.62 -0.67 15.47
CA VAL A 58 17.62 -1.38 16.28
C VAL A 58 17.95 -2.87 16.18
N PRO A 59 18.28 -3.52 17.31
CA PRO A 59 18.67 -4.93 17.30
C PRO A 59 17.52 -5.80 16.80
N THR A 60 17.87 -6.80 16.00
CA THR A 60 16.87 -7.71 15.43
C THR A 60 16.36 -8.67 16.50
N LEU A 61 15.14 -9.21 16.33
CA LEU A 61 14.57 -10.19 17.27
C LEU A 61 15.46 -11.42 17.45
N THR A 62 16.21 -11.81 16.43
CA THR A 62 17.18 -12.91 16.49
C THR A 62 18.38 -12.58 17.38
N GLU A 63 18.85 -11.33 17.39
CA GLU A 63 19.97 -10.90 18.24
C GLU A 63 19.56 -10.86 19.72
N LEU A 64 18.32 -10.46 20.03
CA LEU A 64 17.84 -10.41 21.42
C LEU A 64 17.74 -11.79 22.07
N VAL A 65 17.50 -12.84 21.29
CA VAL A 65 17.36 -14.22 21.80
C VAL A 65 18.73 -14.83 22.14
N ASP A 66 19.78 -14.43 21.42
CA ASP A 66 21.15 -14.95 21.61
C ASP A 66 21.99 -14.09 22.57
N THR A 67 21.60 -12.83 22.84
CA THR A 67 22.27 -12.00 23.85
C THR A 67 21.86 -12.42 25.27
N PRO A 68 22.79 -12.78 26.18
CA PRO A 68 22.46 -12.89 27.58
C PRO A 68 22.02 -11.50 28.07
N ALA A 69 20.81 -11.42 28.63
CA ALA A 69 20.19 -10.18 29.06
C ALA A 69 21.18 -9.28 29.83
N PRO A 70 21.42 -8.03 29.41
CA PRO A 70 22.14 -7.08 30.26
C PRO A 70 21.31 -6.87 31.52
N SER A 71 21.89 -7.17 32.68
CA SER A 71 21.25 -7.07 34.00
C SER A 71 21.07 -5.61 34.49
N ASP A 72 21.20 -4.61 33.61
CA ASP A 72 21.19 -3.18 33.95
C ASP A 72 19.99 -2.43 33.34
N LEU A 73 18.80 -3.03 33.38
CA LEU A 73 17.52 -2.34 33.17
C LEU A 73 16.71 -2.21 34.47
N MET A 74 17.40 -2.09 35.62
CA MET A 74 16.78 -1.74 36.89
C MET A 74 17.12 -0.31 37.29
N ASP A 75 16.54 0.67 36.59
CA ASP A 75 16.15 1.91 37.24
C ASP A 75 14.89 2.47 36.56
N ILE A 76 13.77 1.79 36.80
CA ILE A 76 12.44 2.37 36.61
C ILE A 76 12.03 2.81 38.02
N PRO A 77 11.90 4.12 38.32
CA PRO A 77 11.43 4.54 39.62
C PRO A 77 10.00 4.03 39.81
N THR A 78 9.86 3.09 40.73
CA THR A 78 8.59 2.55 41.21
C THR A 78 7.94 3.62 42.08
N ASP A 79 7.07 4.45 41.50
CA ASP A 79 6.08 5.21 42.25
C ASP A 79 4.70 4.86 41.72
N VAL A 80 4.03 3.94 42.42
CA VAL A 80 2.66 3.51 42.14
C VAL A 80 1.82 3.92 43.34
N PRO A 81 0.91 4.90 43.23
CA PRO A 81 -0.19 4.99 44.17
C PRO A 81 -1.32 4.09 43.66
N ALA A 82 -1.54 3.00 44.40
CA ALA A 82 -2.77 2.22 44.30
C ALA A 82 -3.94 3.06 44.83
N ILE A 83 -4.90 3.39 43.96
CA ILE A 83 -6.26 3.77 44.36
C ILE A 83 -7.23 3.06 43.42
N LEU A 84 -7.75 1.92 43.87
CA LEU A 84 -8.96 1.30 43.35
C LEU A 84 -10.14 2.00 44.02
N ASP A 85 -10.88 2.82 43.26
CA ASP A 85 -12.35 2.85 43.21
C ASP A 85 -12.77 4.11 42.44
N GLU A 86 -13.40 3.90 41.28
CA GLU A 86 -14.74 4.41 40.97
C GLU A 86 -14.93 4.38 39.44
N VAL A 87 -15.93 3.61 39.03
CA VAL A 87 -16.35 3.42 37.64
C VAL A 87 -16.74 4.77 37.03
N VAL A 88 -15.92 5.28 36.13
CA VAL A 88 -16.40 6.09 35.01
C VAL A 88 -15.93 5.40 33.74
N THR A 89 -16.89 4.74 33.11
CA THR A 89 -16.85 4.27 31.73
C THR A 89 -16.54 5.48 30.83
N SER A 90 -15.27 5.75 30.60
CA SER A 90 -14.83 6.47 29.40
C SER A 90 -14.13 5.45 28.54
N GLU A 91 -14.96 4.81 27.72
CA GLU A 91 -14.53 4.14 26.51
C GLU A 91 -13.83 5.21 25.65
N GLU A 92 -12.53 5.41 25.86
CA GLU A 92 -11.68 6.14 24.94
C GLU A 92 -11.52 5.23 23.72
N VAL A 93 -12.54 5.29 22.87
CA VAL A 93 -12.52 4.76 21.52
C VAL A 93 -11.31 5.42 20.87
N PRO A 94 -10.25 4.69 20.49
CA PRO A 94 -9.23 5.29 19.66
C PRO A 94 -9.94 5.79 18.40
N GLU A 95 -9.82 7.07 18.06
CA GLU A 95 -10.21 7.60 16.74
C GLU A 95 -9.28 6.95 15.70
N ILE A 96 -9.56 5.68 15.37
CA ILE A 96 -8.91 4.98 14.27
C ILE A 96 -9.54 5.53 12.99
N GLN A 97 -8.95 6.60 12.47
CA GLN A 97 -9.19 7.14 11.14
C GLN A 97 -10.65 7.54 10.85
N ASP A 98 -11.05 8.73 11.30
CA ASP A 98 -12.13 9.44 10.62
C ASP A 98 -11.61 10.01 9.29
N ALA A 99 -11.61 9.17 8.25
CA ALA A 99 -11.50 9.65 6.89
C ALA A 99 -12.48 8.92 5.96
N PRO A 100 -13.76 9.37 5.93
CA PRO A 100 -14.58 9.17 4.75
C PRO A 100 -15.18 10.51 4.28
N ALA A 101 -14.35 11.44 3.79
CA ALA A 101 -14.85 12.62 3.06
C ALA A 101 -14.29 12.73 1.63
N GLN A 102 -13.21 12.02 1.31
CA GLN A 102 -12.55 12.13 -0.01
C GLN A 102 -13.25 11.29 -1.09
N ALA A 103 -13.92 10.19 -0.74
CA ALA A 103 -14.60 9.32 -1.71
C ALA A 103 -15.78 10.01 -2.42
N ASP A 104 -16.49 10.91 -1.71
CA ASP A 104 -17.68 11.58 -2.25
C ASP A 104 -17.32 12.61 -3.35
N THR A 105 -16.14 13.23 -3.26
CA THR A 105 -15.68 14.22 -4.25
C THR A 105 -15.49 13.63 -5.65
N GLY A 106 -15.13 12.34 -5.74
CA GLY A 106 -14.98 11.63 -7.01
C GLY A 106 -16.32 11.38 -7.72
N VAL A 107 -17.35 11.06 -6.94
CA VAL A 107 -18.72 10.80 -7.42
C VAL A 107 -19.37 12.09 -7.89
N GLU A 108 -19.22 13.18 -7.13
CA GLU A 108 -19.70 14.52 -7.49
C GLU A 108 -19.05 15.01 -8.80
N GLY A 109 -17.72 14.86 -8.92
CA GLY A 109 -16.99 15.20 -10.14
C GLY A 109 -17.40 14.35 -11.35
N LEU A 110 -17.76 13.08 -11.15
CA LEU A 110 -18.32 12.23 -12.20
C LEU A 110 -19.72 12.70 -12.60
N GLN A 111 -20.59 13.02 -11.64
CA GLN A 111 -21.95 13.48 -11.90
C GLN A 111 -21.97 14.79 -12.69
N VAL A 112 -21.11 15.75 -12.36
CA VAL A 112 -20.97 17.01 -13.12
C VAL A 112 -20.52 16.74 -14.56
N ARG A 113 -19.55 15.84 -14.77
CA ARG A 113 -19.09 15.48 -16.12
C ARG A 113 -20.17 14.77 -16.93
N MET A 114 -20.92 13.86 -16.31
CA MET A 114 -22.06 13.18 -16.95
C MET A 114 -23.17 14.15 -17.32
N GLY A 115 -23.47 15.14 -16.46
CA GLY A 115 -24.43 16.20 -16.76
C GLY A 115 -24.02 16.99 -18.00
N ARG A 116 -22.78 17.51 -18.03
CA ARG A 116 -22.26 18.25 -19.19
C ARG A 116 -22.29 17.41 -20.47
N LEU A 117 -21.87 16.15 -20.40
CA LEU A 117 -21.91 15.24 -21.55
C LEU A 117 -23.34 15.04 -22.08
N THR A 118 -24.32 14.92 -21.18
CA THR A 118 -25.74 14.78 -21.54
C THR A 118 -26.26 16.03 -22.25
N ASP A 119 -25.90 17.21 -21.76
CA ASP A 119 -26.27 18.49 -22.38
C ASP A 119 -25.64 18.64 -23.78
N ASP A 120 -24.38 18.24 -23.94
CA ASP A 120 -23.68 18.25 -25.22
C ASP A 120 -24.32 17.29 -26.23
N ILE A 121 -24.70 16.08 -25.80
CA ILE A 121 -25.43 15.10 -26.63
C ILE A 121 -26.78 15.68 -27.06
N ASN A 122 -27.55 16.26 -26.15
CA ASN A 122 -28.84 16.86 -26.46
C ASN A 122 -28.70 18.03 -27.45
N THR A 123 -27.66 18.85 -27.27
CA THR A 123 -27.33 19.94 -28.19
C THR A 123 -27.00 19.42 -29.58
N LEU A 124 -26.22 18.33 -29.67
CA LEU A 124 -25.85 17.71 -30.92
C LEU A 124 -27.06 17.10 -31.64
N ASN A 125 -27.92 16.37 -30.91
CA ASN A 125 -29.14 15.80 -31.46
C ASN A 125 -30.07 16.89 -32.02
N ALA A 126 -30.28 17.97 -31.28
CA ALA A 126 -31.08 19.09 -31.77
C ALA A 126 -30.49 19.73 -33.05
N ARG A 127 -29.17 19.74 -33.19
CA ARG A 127 -28.51 20.21 -34.43
C ARG A 127 -28.71 19.21 -35.58
N LEU A 128 -28.62 17.91 -35.32
CA LEU A 128 -28.88 16.86 -36.30
C LEU A 128 -30.33 16.90 -36.79
N ASP A 129 -31.31 17.04 -35.89
CA ASP A 129 -32.73 17.14 -36.25
C ASP A 129 -33.00 18.34 -37.16
N ARG A 130 -32.40 19.50 -36.84
CA ARG A 130 -32.49 20.69 -37.69
C ARG A 130 -31.83 20.48 -39.05
N LEU A 131 -30.72 19.75 -39.09
CA LEU A 131 -30.00 19.41 -40.32
C LEU A 131 -30.80 18.45 -41.20
N GLU A 132 -31.47 17.48 -40.60
CA GLU A 132 -32.37 16.57 -41.31
C GLU A 132 -33.59 17.32 -41.85
N ALA A 133 -34.22 18.16 -41.02
CA ALA A 133 -35.39 18.94 -41.41
C ALA A 133 -35.09 19.91 -42.57
N ARG A 134 -33.89 20.48 -42.64
CA ARG A 134 -33.47 21.30 -43.79
C ARG A 134 -33.11 20.46 -45.02
N ASN A 135 -32.52 19.28 -44.84
CA ASN A 135 -32.17 18.40 -45.96
C ASN A 135 -33.44 17.88 -46.64
N LYS A 136 -34.45 17.49 -45.88
CA LYS A 136 -35.76 17.02 -46.38
C LYS A 136 -36.60 18.10 -47.07
N LYS A 137 -36.25 19.38 -46.91
CA LYS A 137 -36.92 20.53 -47.54
C LYS A 137 -36.27 20.96 -48.85
N VAL A 138 -35.13 20.38 -49.21
CA VAL A 138 -34.39 20.60 -50.46
C VAL A 138 -34.67 19.40 -51.38
#